data_AF-A0AAJ0PBI4-F1
#
_entry.id   AF-A0AAJ0PBI4-F1
#
_cell.length_a   1.000
_cell.length_b   1.000
_cell.length_c   1.000
_cell.angle_alpha   90.00
_cell.angle_beta   90.00
_cell.angle_gamma   90.00
#
_symmetry.space_group_name_H-M   'P 1'
#
loop_
_entity.id
_entity.type
_entity.pdbx_description
1 polymer ?
#
loop_
_entity_poly.entity_id
_entity_poly.type
_entity_poly.pdbx_seq_one_letter_code
_entity_poly.pdbx_strand_id
1 'polypeptide(L)'
;MMQQQPFLILATTIAAPIMEEITFRKAIFGGLASRLNRILAAIISSLLFAFLHQDGHLLIYTAIGLFLCWLYRKTGSIFTTIISHAGMNLIVTLLYLNR
;
A
#
# COMPACT_ATOMS: atom_id res chain seq x y z
N MET A 1 -9.96 21.70 2.16
CA MET A 1 -10.80 20.79 2.98
C MET A 1 -9.96 19.90 3.91
N MET A 2 -8.88 19.25 3.43
CA MET A 2 -7.99 18.41 4.27
C MET A 2 -7.33 19.13 5.47
N GLN A 3 -6.95 20.41 5.33
CA GLN A 3 -6.38 21.21 6.44
C GLN A 3 -7.30 21.28 7.67
N GLN A 4 -8.62 21.09 7.50
CA GLN A 4 -9.60 21.16 8.58
C GLN A 4 -9.89 19.78 9.21
N GLN A 5 -9.27 18.70 8.72
CA GLN A 5 -9.54 17.31 9.13
C GLN A 5 -8.25 16.58 9.55
N PRO A 6 -7.60 16.97 10.67
CA PRO A 6 -6.34 16.39 11.11
C PRO A 6 -6.41 14.87 11.37
N PHE A 7 -7.58 14.38 11.81
CA PHE A 7 -7.80 12.95 12.00
C PHE A 7 -7.80 12.17 10.69
N LEU A 8 -8.30 12.76 9.60
CA LEU A 8 -8.29 12.13 8.29
C LEU A 8 -6.85 12.00 7.77
N ILE A 9 -6.01 13.02 8.01
CA ILE A 9 -4.58 12.98 7.67
C ILE A 9 -3.90 11.82 8.39
N LEU A 10 -4.09 11.67 9.70
CA LEU A 10 -3.52 10.56 10.46
C LEU A 10 -4.05 9.20 9.98
N ALA A 11 -5.35 9.13 9.67
CA ALA A 11 -5.96 7.91 9.18
C ALA A 11 -5.37 7.46 7.84
N THR A 12 -5.23 8.37 6.86
CA THR A 12 -4.73 8.05 5.52
C THR A 12 -3.22 7.87 5.44
N THR A 13 -2.46 8.50 6.34
CA THR A 13 -0.99 8.43 6.32
C THR A 13 -0.41 7.37 7.24
N ILE A 14 -1.14 6.91 8.27
CA ILE A 14 -0.63 5.93 9.24
C ILE A 14 -1.53 4.71 9.30
N ALA A 15 -2.80 4.89 9.70
CA ALA A 15 -3.67 3.76 10.00
C ALA A 15 -3.99 2.90 8.75
N ALA A 16 -4.32 3.56 7.63
CA ALA A 16 -4.60 2.89 6.37
C ALA A 16 -3.38 2.12 5.83
N PRO A 17 -2.18 2.71 5.70
CA PRO A 17 -0.98 1.96 5.28
C PRO A 17 -0.67 0.75 6.16
N ILE A 18 -0.82 0.86 7.49
CA ILE A 18 -0.61 -0.29 8.39
C ILE A 18 -1.59 -1.42 8.07
N MET A 19 -2.89 -1.11 7.99
CA MET A 19 -3.93 -2.08 7.70
C MET A 19 -3.73 -2.72 6.31
N GLU A 20 -3.44 -1.90 5.30
CA GLU A 20 -3.23 -2.34 3.92
C GLU A 20 -2.02 -3.25 3.81
N GLU A 21 -0.89 -2.90 4.41
CA GLU A 21 0.31 -3.72 4.32
C GLU A 21 0.15 -5.07 5.03
N ILE A 22 -0.51 -5.09 6.20
CA ILE A 22 -0.85 -6.34 6.89
C ILE A 22 -1.76 -7.20 6.01
N THR A 23 -2.78 -6.60 5.39
CA THR A 23 -3.78 -7.32 4.59
C THR A 23 -3.18 -7.83 3.28
N PHE A 24 -2.63 -6.94 2.47
CA PHE A 24 -2.20 -7.29 1.12
C PHE A 24 -0.80 -7.89 1.08
N ARG A 25 0.15 -7.47 1.93
CA ARG A 25 1.52 -8.01 1.90
C ARG A 25 1.69 -9.20 2.81
N LYS A 26 1.35 -9.06 4.10
CA LYS A 26 1.56 -10.15 5.04
C LYS A 26 0.57 -11.31 4.81
N ALA A 27 -0.73 -11.03 4.76
CA ALA A 27 -1.74 -12.07 4.64
C ALA A 27 -1.90 -12.58 3.19
N ILE A 28 -2.28 -11.71 2.24
CA ILE A 28 -2.58 -12.14 0.86
C ILE A 28 -1.31 -12.55 0.12
N PHE A 29 -0.34 -11.65 -0.06
CA PHE A 29 0.88 -11.98 -0.79
C PHE A 29 1.71 -13.05 -0.07
N GLY A 30 1.94 -12.91 1.23
CA GLY A 30 2.67 -13.90 2.03
C GLY A 30 2.00 -15.28 2.01
N GLY A 31 0.67 -15.33 2.15
CA GLY A 31 -0.11 -16.56 2.05
C GLY A 31 -0.05 -17.19 0.67
N LEU A 32 -0.30 -16.42 -0.39
CA LEU A 32 -0.28 -16.92 -1.77
C LEU A 32 1.13 -17.32 -2.23
N ALA A 33 2.17 -16.57 -1.86
CA ALA A 33 3.56 -16.87 -2.23
C ALA A 33 4.07 -18.18 -1.61
N SER A 34 3.40 -18.72 -0.60
CA SER A 34 3.69 -20.05 -0.03
C SER A 34 3.10 -21.21 -0.85
N ARG A 35 2.11 -20.95 -1.72
CA ARG A 35 1.38 -21.97 -2.49
C ARG A 35 1.48 -21.80 -4.00
N LEU A 36 1.76 -20.58 -4.47
CA LEU A 36 1.80 -20.19 -5.87
C LEU A 36 3.18 -19.64 -6.26
N ASN A 37 3.40 -19.46 -7.56
CA ASN A 37 4.51 -18.64 -8.05
C ASN A 37 4.43 -17.24 -7.43
N ARG A 38 5.56 -16.76 -6.88
CA ARG A 38 5.71 -15.44 -6.26
C ARG A 38 5.31 -14.28 -7.17
N ILE A 39 5.56 -14.38 -8.47
CA ILE A 39 5.16 -13.36 -9.45
C ILE A 39 3.63 -13.29 -9.52
N LEU A 40 2.97 -14.44 -9.63
CA LEU A 40 1.52 -14.53 -9.67
C LEU A 40 0.89 -14.03 -8.35
N ALA A 41 1.46 -14.41 -7.21
CA ALA A 41 1.04 -13.90 -5.90
C ALA A 41 1.15 -12.37 -5.80
N ALA A 42 2.24 -11.78 -6.32
CA ALA A 42 2.42 -10.33 -6.34
C ALA A 42 1.39 -9.64 -7.25
N ILE A 43 1.12 -10.19 -8.44
CA ILE A 43 0.11 -9.66 -9.36
C ILE A 43 -1.27 -9.68 -8.70
N ILE A 44 -1.68 -10.82 -8.12
CA ILE A 44 -2.99 -10.96 -7.47
C ILE A 44 -3.12 -9.97 -6.30
N SER A 45 -2.13 -9.93 -5.40
CA SER A 45 -2.13 -9.01 -4.26
C SER A 45 -2.19 -7.53 -4.69
N SER A 46 -1.50 -7.17 -5.77
CA SER A 46 -1.44 -5.79 -6.26
C SER A 46 -2.71 -5.36 -6.99
N LEU A 47 -3.32 -6.27 -7.76
CA LEU A 47 -4.60 -6.01 -8.41
C LEU A 47 -5.74 -5.87 -7.39
N LEU A 48 -5.76 -6.70 -6.34
CA LEU A 48 -6.75 -6.58 -5.26
C LEU A 48 -6.60 -5.27 -4.50
N PHE A 49 -5.35 -4.88 -4.20
CA PHE A 49 -5.04 -3.59 -3.59
C PHE A 49 -5.54 -2.43 -4.46
N ALA A 50 -5.23 -2.46 -5.76
CA ALA A 50 -5.62 -1.42 -6.70
C ALA A 50 -7.14 -1.33 -6.89
N PHE A 51 -7.81 -2.48 -6.95
CA PHE A 51 -9.25 -2.54 -7.11
C PHE A 51 -9.97 -1.84 -5.94
N LEU A 52 -9.47 -1.92 -4.72
CA LEU A 52 -10.14 -1.32 -3.55
C LEU A 52 -10.01 0.20 -3.44
N HIS A 53 -9.19 0.86 -4.27
CA HIS A 53 -9.03 2.32 -4.23
C HIS A 53 -10.15 3.09 -4.97
N GLN A 54 -10.91 2.43 -5.86
CA GLN A 54 -12.19 2.91 -6.43
C GLN A 54 -12.23 4.37 -6.96
N ASP A 55 -11.10 4.92 -7.41
CA ASP A 55 -10.95 6.32 -7.86
C ASP A 55 -10.49 6.43 -9.33
N GLY A 56 -10.41 5.29 -10.04
CA GLY A 56 -10.00 5.21 -11.45
C GLY A 56 -8.49 5.03 -11.69
N HIS A 57 -7.64 5.03 -10.66
CA HIS A 57 -6.18 4.94 -10.83
C HIS A 57 -5.63 3.50 -10.74
N LEU A 58 -6.31 2.54 -11.38
CA LEU A 58 -5.99 1.10 -11.29
C LEU A 58 -4.52 0.79 -11.61
N LEU A 59 -3.97 1.37 -12.67
CA LEU A 59 -2.60 1.11 -13.10
C LEU A 59 -1.57 1.61 -12.08
N ILE A 60 -1.80 2.79 -11.50
CA ILE A 60 -0.89 3.39 -10.52
C ILE A 60 -0.86 2.54 -9.24
N TYR A 61 -2.02 2.19 -8.69
CA TYR A 61 -2.06 1.37 -7.48
C TYR A 61 -1.57 -0.05 -7.72
N THR A 62 -1.75 -0.60 -8.91
CA THR A 62 -1.17 -1.90 -9.25
C THR A 62 0.36 -1.81 -9.25
N ALA A 63 0.93 -0.75 -9.84
CA ALA A 63 2.37 -0.54 -9.85
C ALA A 63 2.93 -0.33 -8.42
N ILE A 64 2.26 0.46 -7.58
CA ILE A 64 2.62 0.65 -6.18
C ILE A 64 2.55 -0.68 -5.42
N GLY A 65 1.46 -1.43 -5.58
CA GLY A 65 1.30 -2.76 -4.97
C GLY A 65 2.41 -3.72 -5.36
N LEU A 66 2.81 -3.74 -6.64
CA LEU A 66 3.90 -4.58 -7.14
C LEU A 66 5.24 -4.17 -6.53
N PHE A 67 5.51 -2.87 -6.46
CA PHE A 67 6.69 -2.32 -5.81
C PHE A 67 6.75 -2.72 -4.33
N LEU A 68 5.65 -2.59 -3.58
CA LEU A 68 5.59 -2.95 -2.16
C LEU A 68 5.72 -4.47 -1.95
N CYS A 69 5.16 -5.30 -2.84
CA CYS A 69 5.42 -6.75 -2.81
C CYS A 69 6.90 -7.08 -3.04
N TRP A 70 7.54 -6.41 -4.00
CA TRP A 70 8.98 -6.55 -4.24
C TRP A 70 9.80 -6.10 -3.02
N LEU A 71 9.46 -4.95 -2.43
CA LEU A 71 10.15 -4.40 -1.26
C LEU A 71 10.01 -5.32 -0.05
N TYR A 72 8.81 -5.83 0.23
CA TYR A 72 8.56 -6.79 1.30
C TYR A 72 9.40 -8.05 1.12
N ARG A 73 9.42 -8.60 -0.09
CA ARG A 73 10.25 -9.76 -0.41
C ARG A 73 11.74 -9.47 -0.26
N LYS A 74 12.20 -8.30 -0.71
CA LYS A 74 13.62 -7.94 -0.71
C LYS A 74 14.15 -7.75 0.71
N THR A 75 13.32 -7.25 1.61
CA THR A 75 13.71 -6.87 2.98
C THR A 75 13.30 -7.88 4.03
N GLY A 76 12.28 -8.70 3.75
CA GLY A 76 11.71 -9.64 4.73
C GLY A 76 10.97 -8.96 5.89
N SER A 77 10.77 -7.64 5.85
CA SER A 77 10.23 -6.85 6.96
C SER A 77 8.95 -6.13 6.54
N ILE A 78 7.88 -6.39 7.29
CA ILE A 78 6.60 -5.69 7.09
C ILE A 78 6.70 -4.22 7.51
N PHE A 79 7.56 -3.89 8.47
CA PHE A 79 7.79 -2.51 8.90
C PHE A 79 8.41 -1.67 7.79
N THR A 80 9.29 -2.25 6.97
CA THR A 80 9.90 -1.54 5.85
C THR A 80 8.85 -1.12 4.82
N THR A 81 7.87 -1.97 4.53
CA THR A 81 6.81 -1.60 3.59
C THR A 81 5.77 -0.68 4.20
N ILE A 82 5.42 -0.85 5.48
CA ILE A 82 4.56 0.09 6.22
C ILE A 82 5.15 1.50 6.20
N ILE A 83 6.43 1.65 6.56
CA ILE A 83 7.10 2.96 6.59
C ILE A 83 7.18 3.55 5.19
N SER A 84 7.50 2.73 4.18
CA SER A 84 7.59 3.21 2.80
C SER A 84 6.24 3.67 2.27
N HIS A 85 5.18 2.91 2.52
CA HIS A 85 3.82 3.23 2.08
C HIS A 85 3.26 4.45 2.83
N ALA A 86 3.42 4.50 4.15
CA ALA A 86 3.09 5.67 4.96
C ALA A 86 3.84 6.93 4.49
N GLY A 87 5.13 6.80 4.15
CA GLY A 87 5.94 7.88 3.60
C GLY A 87 5.42 8.38 2.24
N MET A 88 5.03 7.47 1.34
CA MET A 88 4.40 7.84 0.06
C MET A 88 3.09 8.60 0.28
N ASN A 89 2.20 8.11 1.16
CA ASN A 89 0.94 8.79 1.48
C ASN A 89 1.17 10.14 2.14
N LEU A 90 2.19 10.26 3.00
CA LEU A 90 2.56 11.51 3.63
C LEU A 90 3.03 12.53 2.59
N ILE A 91 3.90 12.15 1.65
CA ILE A 91 4.35 13.04 0.57
C ILE A 91 3.15 13.57 -0.22
N VAL A 92 2.25 12.67 -0.64
CA VAL A 92 1.04 13.06 -1.38
C VAL A 92 0.19 14.00 -0.55
N THR A 93 -0.06 13.66 0.72
CA THR A 93 -0.88 14.49 1.62
C THR A 93 -0.28 15.89 1.81
N LEU A 94 1.04 16.00 2.00
CA LEU A 94 1.71 17.30 2.11
C LEU A 94 1.58 18.13 0.83
N LEU A 95 1.69 17.51 -0.34
CA LEU A 95 1.48 18.19 -1.62
C LEU A 95 0.04 18.71 -1.78
N TYR A 96 -0.95 17.99 -1.24
CA TYR A 96 -2.34 18.44 -1.22
C TYR A 96 -2.61 19.52 -0.16
N LEU A 97 -1.88 19.55 0.96
CA LEU A 97 -2.04 20.59 1.99
C LEU A 97 -1.44 21.94 1.58
N ASN A 98 -0.48 21.93 0.66
CA ASN A 98 0.15 23.13 0.09
C ASN A 98 -0.63 23.72 -1.10
N ARG A 99 -1.80 23.16 -1.44
CA ARG A 99 -2.72 23.66 -2.46
C ARG A 99 -4.03 24.08 -1.81
#